data_AF-A0A9D9HBS2-F1
#
_entry.id   AF-A0A9D9HBS2-F1
#
_cell.length_a   1.000
_cell.length_b   1.000
_cell.length_c   1.000
_cell.angle_alpha   90.00
_cell.angle_beta   90.00
_cell.angle_gamma   90.00
#
_symmetry.space_group_name_H-M   'P 1'
#
loop_
_entity.id
_entity.type
_entity.pdbx_description
1 polymer ?
#
loop_
_entity_poly.entity_id
_entity_poly.type
_entity_poly.pdbx_seq_one_letter_code
_entity_poly.pdbx_strand_id
1 'polypeptide(L)'
;MTYFQNIHSLADLKREYRCLAMQNHPDKGGDTTVMQQVNTEFEKLFEVWKDKTDIPATSTGYECDYSGATAREYTEYVYNEYRWKGRNYEGQHAPEIIELVRTWLKEAYPRYRFSVRRENYHSIYIRLMKADFEAFTKESGKI
;
A
#
# COMPACT_ATOMS: atom_id res chain seq x y z
N MET A 1 -28.16 0.01 -7.47
CA MET A 1 -26.83 0.63 -7.29
C MET A 1 -26.50 1.41 -8.55
N THR A 2 -25.73 2.48 -8.42
CA THR A 2 -25.44 3.42 -9.49
C THR A 2 -24.16 3.05 -10.21
N TYR A 3 -23.11 2.68 -9.47
CA TYR A 3 -21.75 2.49 -10.01
C TYR A 3 -21.35 1.02 -10.14
N PHE A 4 -21.81 0.16 -9.22
CA PHE A 4 -21.52 -1.26 -9.27
C PHE A 4 -22.65 -2.02 -9.95
N GLN A 5 -22.36 -2.65 -11.09
CA GLN A 5 -23.30 -3.49 -11.86
C GLN A 5 -22.71 -4.88 -12.05
N ASN A 6 -23.56 -5.91 -12.04
CA ASN A 6 -23.17 -7.30 -12.33
C ASN A 6 -21.98 -7.82 -11.50
N ILE A 7 -21.98 -7.54 -10.19
CA ILE A 7 -20.97 -8.07 -9.26
C ILE A 7 -21.35 -9.50 -8.89
N HIS A 8 -20.48 -10.45 -9.23
CA HIS A 8 -20.70 -11.88 -9.01
C HIS A 8 -19.80 -12.48 -7.93
N SER A 9 -18.80 -11.74 -7.46
CA SER A 9 -17.87 -12.18 -6.43
C SER A 9 -17.26 -10.99 -5.66
N LEU A 10 -16.66 -11.28 -4.50
CA LEU A 10 -15.87 -10.28 -3.77
C LEU A 10 -14.67 -9.80 -4.62
N ALA A 11 -14.09 -10.68 -5.42
CA ALA A 11 -12.96 -10.35 -6.29
C ALA A 11 -13.38 -9.39 -7.42
N ASP A 12 -14.55 -9.61 -8.03
CA ASP A 12 -15.14 -8.68 -9.00
C ASP A 12 -15.42 -7.31 -8.40
N LEU A 13 -15.97 -7.29 -7.18
CA LEU A 13 -16.21 -6.04 -6.44
C LEU A 13 -14.92 -5.26 -6.22
N LYS A 14 -13.87 -5.94 -5.76
CA LYS A 14 -12.53 -5.36 -5.51
C LYS A 14 -11.88 -4.82 -6.78
N ARG A 15 -11.98 -5.57 -7.89
CA ARG A 15 -11.50 -5.17 -9.21
C ARG A 15 -12.23 -3.92 -9.69
N GLU A 16 -13.56 -3.94 -9.69
CA GLU A 16 -14.38 -2.82 -10.17
C GLU A 16 -14.18 -1.57 -9.32
N TYR A 17 -14.04 -1.74 -8.00
CA TYR A 17 -13.71 -0.64 -7.10
C TYR A 17 -12.40 0.05 -7.49
N ARG A 18 -11.33 -0.71 -7.74
CA ARG A 18 -10.04 -0.16 -8.17
C ARG A 18 -10.17 0.60 -9.50
N CYS A 19 -10.95 0.08 -10.45
CA CYS A 19 -11.24 0.77 -11.72
C CYS A 19 -11.99 2.10 -11.51
N LEU A 20 -13.06 2.10 -10.72
CA LEU A 20 -13.85 3.30 -10.41
C LEU A 20 -13.05 4.33 -9.62
N ALA A 21 -12.24 3.89 -8.65
CA ALA A 21 -11.36 4.75 -7.88
C ALA A 21 -10.34 5.43 -8.80
N MET A 22 -9.77 4.71 -9.78
CA MET A 22 -8.81 5.29 -10.72
C MET A 22 -9.40 6.36 -11.63
N GLN A 23 -10.69 6.25 -11.96
CA GLN A 23 -11.39 7.21 -12.80
C GLN A 23 -11.85 8.44 -12.02
N ASN A 24 -12.28 8.25 -10.77
CA ASN A 24 -13.04 9.26 -10.02
C ASN A 24 -12.29 9.86 -8.82
N HIS A 25 -11.10 9.35 -8.48
CA HIS A 25 -10.38 9.90 -7.33
C HIS A 25 -9.97 11.38 -7.58
N PRO A 26 -10.19 12.29 -6.62
CA PRO A 26 -9.88 13.72 -6.76
C PRO A 26 -8.43 14.03 -7.16
N ASP A 27 -7.46 13.25 -6.66
CA ASP A 27 -6.04 13.41 -7.02
C ASP A 27 -5.73 13.10 -8.49
N LYS A 28 -6.65 12.44 -9.20
CA LYS A 28 -6.60 12.19 -10.65
C LYS A 28 -7.45 13.17 -11.45
N GLY A 29 -7.97 14.22 -10.80
CA GLY A 29 -8.90 15.18 -11.41
C GLY A 29 -10.34 14.69 -11.45
N GLY A 30 -10.67 13.61 -10.71
CA GLY A 30 -12.03 13.10 -10.58
C GLY A 30 -12.89 13.89 -9.58
N ASP A 31 -14.16 13.53 -9.52
CA ASP A 31 -15.15 14.21 -8.68
C ASP A 31 -15.23 13.59 -7.27
N THR A 32 -15.02 14.42 -6.24
CA THR A 32 -15.05 14.00 -4.83
C THR A 32 -16.40 13.41 -4.42
N THR A 33 -17.51 13.98 -4.89
CA THR A 33 -18.86 13.50 -4.59
C THR A 33 -19.10 12.14 -5.23
N VAL A 34 -18.64 11.93 -6.46
CA VAL A 34 -18.69 10.63 -7.12
C VAL A 34 -17.86 9.59 -6.36
N MET A 35 -16.63 9.92 -5.98
CA MET A 35 -15.78 8.99 -5.21
C MET A 35 -16.39 8.62 -3.86
N GLN A 36 -17.02 9.58 -3.16
CA GLN A 36 -17.73 9.32 -1.90
C GLN A 36 -18.92 8.36 -2.09
N GLN A 37 -19.69 8.52 -3.17
CA GLN A 37 -20.78 7.61 -3.51
C GLN A 37 -20.25 6.21 -3.84
N VAL A 38 -19.16 6.10 -4.62
CA VAL A 38 -18.49 4.83 -4.91
C VAL A 38 -18.05 4.13 -3.63
N ASN A 39 -17.40 4.83 -2.69
CA ASN A 39 -16.99 4.24 -1.41
C ASN A 39 -18.19 3.74 -0.59
N THR A 40 -19.29 4.49 -0.59
CA THR A 40 -20.52 4.14 0.14
C THR A 40 -21.20 2.91 -0.46
N GLU A 41 -21.30 2.81 -1.79
CA GLU A 41 -21.84 1.62 -2.46
C GLU A 41 -20.92 0.40 -2.28
N PHE A 42 -19.59 0.62 -2.34
CA PHE A 42 -18.60 -0.42 -2.10
C PHE A 42 -18.72 -1.01 -0.70
N GLU A 43 -18.79 -0.18 0.35
CA GLU A 43 -18.91 -0.65 1.73
C GLU A 43 -20.15 -1.52 1.93
N LYS A 44 -21.30 -1.10 1.38
CA LYS A 44 -22.53 -1.90 1.43
C LYS A 44 -22.39 -3.25 0.72
N LEU A 45 -21.78 -3.28 -0.46
CA LEU A 45 -21.57 -4.55 -1.18
C LEU A 45 -20.53 -5.42 -0.50
N PHE A 46 -19.48 -4.84 0.05
CA PHE A 46 -18.41 -5.57 0.70
C PHE A 46 -18.94 -6.38 1.88
N GLU A 47 -19.83 -5.79 2.69
CA GLU A 47 -20.51 -6.51 3.79
C GLU A 47 -21.38 -7.68 3.30
N VAL A 48 -21.96 -7.59 2.10
CA VAL A 48 -22.76 -8.68 1.50
C VAL A 48 -21.87 -9.82 0.98
N TRP A 49 -20.67 -9.52 0.52
CA TRP A 49 -19.78 -10.46 -0.15
C TRP A 49 -18.64 -11.00 0.73
N LYS A 50 -18.30 -10.34 1.85
CA LYS A 50 -17.14 -10.70 2.70
C LYS A 50 -17.19 -12.12 3.28
N ASP A 51 -18.39 -12.64 3.55
CA ASP A 51 -18.59 -13.97 4.15
C ASP A 51 -18.92 -15.04 3.11
N LYS A 52 -19.03 -14.68 1.82
CA LYS A 52 -19.31 -15.62 0.74
C LYS A 52 -18.00 -16.22 0.22
N THR A 53 -17.82 -17.51 0.45
CA THR A 53 -16.63 -18.27 0.04
C THR A 53 -16.75 -18.88 -1.36
N ASP A 54 -17.64 -18.38 -2.20
CA ASP A 54 -17.77 -18.87 -3.57
C ASP A 54 -16.51 -18.50 -4.37
N ILE A 55 -15.71 -19.51 -4.71
CA ILE A 55 -14.55 -19.37 -5.57
C ILE A 55 -15.09 -19.19 -7.00
N PRO A 56 -14.95 -18.00 -7.62
CA PRO A 56 -15.44 -17.81 -8.98
C PRO A 56 -14.69 -18.75 -9.93
N ALA A 57 -15.39 -19.22 -10.97
CA ALA A 57 -14.81 -20.10 -12.00
C ALA A 57 -13.68 -19.43 -12.81
N THR A 58 -13.48 -18.12 -12.63
CA THR A 58 -12.47 -17.31 -13.32
C THR A 58 -11.69 -16.53 -12.28
N SER A 59 -10.37 -16.76 -12.20
CA SER A 59 -9.50 -15.97 -11.33
C SER A 59 -9.25 -14.60 -11.97
N THR A 60 -9.66 -13.57 -11.25
CA THR A 60 -9.48 -12.15 -11.58
C THR A 60 -8.14 -11.61 -11.06
N GLY A 61 -7.47 -12.34 -10.16
CA GLY A 61 -6.23 -11.93 -9.49
C GLY A 61 -6.44 -11.14 -8.20
N TYR A 62 -7.69 -10.83 -7.83
CA TYR A 62 -8.04 -10.04 -6.64
C TYR A 62 -8.61 -10.89 -5.49
N GLU A 63 -8.64 -12.21 -5.63
CA GLU A 63 -9.25 -13.12 -4.66
C GLU A 63 -8.57 -13.02 -3.29
N CYS A 64 -7.23 -12.94 -3.28
CA CYS A 64 -6.41 -12.85 -2.07
C CYS A 64 -6.06 -11.41 -1.67
N ASP A 65 -6.52 -10.40 -2.41
CA ASP A 65 -6.12 -9.01 -2.21
C ASP A 65 -6.61 -8.51 -0.85
N TYR A 66 -5.67 -8.14 0.03
CA TYR A 66 -5.92 -7.73 1.42
C TYR A 66 -6.92 -8.64 2.17
N SER A 67 -6.69 -9.95 2.17
CA SER A 67 -7.55 -10.94 2.84
C SER A 67 -7.77 -10.59 4.31
N GLY A 68 -9.04 -10.58 4.76
CA GLY A 68 -9.42 -10.27 6.14
C GLY A 68 -9.58 -8.78 6.46
N ALA A 69 -9.35 -7.89 5.50
CA ALA A 69 -9.61 -6.46 5.67
C ALA A 69 -11.12 -6.15 5.71
N THR A 70 -11.49 -5.13 6.48
CA THR A 70 -12.79 -4.46 6.37
C THR A 70 -12.87 -3.65 5.08
N ALA A 71 -14.08 -3.26 4.66
CA ALA A 71 -14.26 -2.40 3.49
C ALA A 71 -13.43 -1.11 3.58
N ARG A 72 -13.45 -0.46 4.76
CA ARG A 72 -12.70 0.77 5.02
C ARG A 72 -11.18 0.54 4.90
N GLU A 73 -10.65 -0.48 5.56
CA GLU A 73 -9.22 -0.82 5.46
C GLU A 73 -8.82 -1.12 4.01
N TYR A 74 -9.65 -1.85 3.27
CA TYR A 74 -9.41 -2.12 1.85
C TYR A 74 -9.33 -0.83 1.04
N THR A 75 -10.28 0.10 1.20
CA THR A 75 -10.22 1.40 0.50
C THR A 75 -8.96 2.20 0.88
N GLU A 76 -8.55 2.17 2.15
CA GLU A 76 -7.32 2.82 2.60
C GLU A 76 -6.08 2.19 2.00
N TYR A 77 -6.02 0.86 1.89
CA TYR A 77 -4.93 0.16 1.23
C TYR A 77 -4.81 0.52 -0.24
N VAL A 78 -5.93 0.52 -0.98
CA VAL A 78 -5.97 0.92 -2.40
C VAL A 78 -5.48 2.36 -2.58
N TYR A 79 -5.92 3.28 -1.74
CA TYR A 79 -5.45 4.67 -1.77
C TYR A 79 -3.95 4.80 -1.42
N ASN A 80 -3.48 4.03 -0.44
CA ASN A 80 -2.06 3.98 -0.08
C ASN A 80 -1.20 3.42 -1.22
N GLU A 81 -1.67 2.36 -1.90
CA GLU A 81 -1.03 1.73 -3.05
C GLU A 81 -0.91 2.70 -4.22
N TYR A 82 -2.02 3.37 -4.56
CA TYR A 82 -2.07 4.31 -5.69
C TYR A 82 -1.56 5.72 -5.38
N ARG A 83 -1.21 6.00 -4.13
CA ARG A 83 -0.71 7.30 -3.66
C ARG A 83 -1.75 8.42 -3.82
N TRP A 84 -3.01 8.11 -3.53
CA TRP A 84 -4.18 8.98 -3.69
C TRP A 84 -4.75 9.36 -2.33
N LYS A 85 -4.30 10.48 -1.77
CA LYS A 85 -4.60 10.88 -0.38
C LYS A 85 -4.92 12.37 -0.23
N GLY A 86 -5.23 13.06 -1.33
CA GLY A 86 -5.68 14.45 -1.32
C GLY A 86 -4.54 15.47 -1.32
N ARG A 87 -4.91 16.75 -1.45
CA ARG A 87 -4.00 17.91 -1.30
C ARG A 87 -3.32 18.01 0.09
N ASN A 88 -3.83 17.28 1.08
CA ASN A 88 -3.27 17.22 2.44
C ASN A 88 -2.30 16.04 2.63
N TYR A 89 -2.01 15.27 1.57
CA TYR A 89 -1.03 14.21 1.61
C TYR A 89 0.34 14.72 1.19
N GLU A 90 1.26 14.79 2.14
CA GLU A 90 2.66 15.18 1.90
C GLU A 90 3.50 14.02 1.34
N GLY A 91 2.90 13.14 0.54
CA GLY A 91 3.54 11.93 0.02
C GLY A 91 3.76 10.87 1.11
N GLN A 92 4.60 9.87 0.79
CA GLN A 92 5.15 8.97 1.79
C GLN A 92 6.01 9.83 2.71
N HIS A 93 5.53 10.11 3.93
CA HIS A 93 6.28 10.93 4.87
C HIS A 93 7.66 10.27 4.98
N ALA A 94 8.73 11.04 4.81
CA ALA A 94 10.06 10.44 4.76
C ALA A 94 10.40 9.50 5.94
N PRO A 95 9.84 9.67 7.16
CA PRO A 95 9.86 8.65 8.21
C PRO A 95 9.34 7.26 7.79
N GLU A 96 8.25 7.17 7.02
CA GLU A 96 7.68 5.92 6.53
C GLU A 96 8.63 5.19 5.57
N ILE A 97 9.25 5.90 4.62
CA ILE A 97 10.28 5.31 3.74
C ILE A 97 11.45 4.78 4.57
N ILE A 98 11.89 5.54 5.59
CA ILE A 98 12.95 5.11 6.49
C ILE A 98 12.57 3.83 7.23
N GLU A 99 11.33 3.74 7.74
CA GLU A 99 10.87 2.54 8.45
C GLU A 99 10.76 1.32 7.51
N LEU A 100 10.27 1.48 6.28
CA LEU A 100 10.25 0.40 5.30
C LEU A 100 11.66 -0.13 5.01
N VAL A 101 12.62 0.77 4.78
CA VAL A 101 14.03 0.40 4.57
C VAL A 101 14.61 -0.27 5.81
N ARG A 102 14.28 0.20 7.03
CA ARG A 102 14.72 -0.42 8.28
C ARG A 102 14.17 -1.84 8.44
N THR A 103 12.88 -2.04 8.16
CA THR A 103 12.23 -3.35 8.25
C THR A 103 12.88 -4.32 7.27
N TRP A 104 13.02 -3.94 6.00
CA TRP A 104 13.66 -4.76 4.99
C TRP A 104 15.11 -5.14 5.37
N LEU A 105 15.91 -4.19 5.88
CA LEU A 105 17.29 -4.47 6.32
C LEU A 105 17.35 -5.46 7.49
N LYS A 106 16.40 -5.39 8.44
CA LYS A 106 16.35 -6.33 9.57
C LYS A 106 15.99 -7.74 9.12
N GLU A 107 15.07 -7.87 8.17
CA GLU A 107 14.65 -9.16 7.62
C GLU A 107 15.74 -9.79 6.74
N ALA A 108 16.36 -9.00 5.87
CA ALA A 108 17.41 -9.47 4.96
C ALA A 108 18.73 -9.79 5.69
N TYR A 109 19.07 -9.04 6.74
CA TYR A 109 20.35 -9.14 7.43
C TYR A 109 20.21 -9.12 8.97
N PRO A 110 19.60 -10.17 9.56
CA PRO A 110 19.26 -10.19 10.99
C PRO A 110 20.48 -10.15 11.93
N ARG A 111 21.65 -10.55 11.43
CA ARG A 111 22.91 -10.54 12.21
C ARG A 111 23.61 -9.17 12.20
N TYR A 112 23.17 -8.25 11.34
CA TYR A 112 23.83 -6.97 11.11
C TYR A 112 23.06 -5.83 11.75
N ARG A 113 23.78 -4.74 12.09
CA ARG A 113 23.17 -3.54 12.65
C ARG A 113 23.34 -2.39 11.68
N PHE A 114 22.22 -1.82 11.23
CA PHE A 114 22.22 -0.64 10.37
C PHE A 114 21.67 0.59 11.11
N SER A 115 22.20 1.76 10.79
CA SER A 115 21.58 3.04 11.09
C SER A 115 21.03 3.62 9.79
N VAL A 116 19.71 3.78 9.71
CA VAL A 116 19.04 4.45 8.60
C VAL A 116 18.58 5.81 9.08
N ARG A 117 19.13 6.88 8.51
CA ARG A 117 18.81 8.26 8.85
C ARG A 117 18.54 9.07 7.59
N ARG A 118 17.70 10.08 7.73
CA ARG A 118 17.54 11.16 6.75
C ARG A 118 18.01 12.43 7.41
N GLU A 119 18.98 13.10 6.79
CA GLU A 119 19.43 14.40 7.26
C GLU A 119 18.72 15.53 6.49
N ASN A 120 18.43 15.35 5.19
CA ASN A 120 17.77 16.35 4.33
C ASN A 120 16.69 15.74 3.42
N TYR A 121 15.98 16.59 2.65
CA TYR A 121 14.90 16.15 1.76
C TYR A 121 15.33 15.26 0.56
N HIS A 122 16.63 15.18 0.26
CA HIS A 122 17.16 14.59 -0.98
C HIS A 122 18.01 13.32 -0.78
N SER A 123 18.21 12.83 0.46
CA SER A 123 19.10 11.69 0.70
C SER A 123 18.72 10.87 1.93
N ILE A 124 18.80 9.54 1.80
CA ILE A 124 18.72 8.58 2.90
C ILE A 124 20.12 7.99 3.12
N TYR A 125 20.63 8.11 4.33
CA TYR A 125 21.92 7.55 4.75
C TYR A 125 21.70 6.21 5.42
N ILE A 126 22.34 5.17 4.88
CA ILE A 126 22.37 3.84 5.46
C ILE A 126 23.82 3.58 5.89
N ARG A 127 24.04 3.44 7.19
CA ARG A 127 25.36 3.12 7.77
C ARG A 127 25.34 1.72 8.36
N LEU A 128 26.27 0.88 7.95
CA LEU A 128 26.53 -0.41 8.59
C LEU A 128 27.32 -0.16 9.88
N MET A 129 26.70 -0.45 11.01
CA MET A 129 27.26 -0.23 12.35
C MET A 129 27.94 -1.49 12.91
N LYS A 130 27.45 -2.67 12.53
CA LYS A 130 28.00 -3.96 12.94
C LYS A 130 27.71 -5.00 11.87
N ALA A 131 28.74 -5.73 11.47
CA ALA A 131 28.63 -6.94 10.65
C ALA A 131 29.53 -8.03 11.23
N ASP A 132 29.39 -9.25 10.71
CA ASP A 132 30.27 -10.39 11.02
C ASP A 132 31.54 -10.43 10.15
N PHE A 133 31.77 -9.38 9.35
CA PHE A 133 33.00 -9.14 8.63
C PHE A 133 33.56 -7.74 8.97
N GLU A 134 34.89 -7.58 8.88
CA GLU A 134 35.52 -6.26 8.94
C GLU A 134 35.15 -5.48 7.68
N ALA A 135 34.16 -4.58 7.79
CA ALA A 135 33.72 -3.75 6.67
C ALA A 135 34.76 -2.71 6.23
N PHE A 136 35.71 -2.37 7.11
CA PHE A 136 36.81 -1.44 6.85
C PHE A 136 38.11 -2.06 7.32
N THR A 137 38.90 -2.59 6.38
CA THR A 137 40.25 -3.09 6.64
C THR A 137 41.25 -1.93 6.56
N LYS A 138 42.44 -2.08 7.16
CA LYS A 138 43.54 -1.08 7.03
C LYS A 138 43.87 -0.74 5.57
N GLU A 139 43.62 -1.66 4.64
CA GLU A 139 43.83 -1.48 3.20
C GLU A 139 42.79 -0.54 2.56
N SER A 140 41.59 -0.42 3.15
CA SER A 140 40.52 0.46 2.66
C SER A 140 40.72 1.95 3.01
N GLY A 141 41.79 2.29 3.74
CA GLY A 141 42.24 3.68 3.95
C GLY A 141 41.31 4.56 4.81
N LYS A 142 40.31 3.99 5.49
CA LYS A 142 39.41 4.70 6.40
C LYS A 142 39.56 4.15 7.82
N ILE A 143 40.51 4.72 8.57
CA ILE A 143 40.58 4.63 10.04
C ILE A 143 40.15 6.00 10.57
#